data_AF-A0A1G6CSV2-F1
#
_entry.id   AF-A0A1G6CSV2-F1
#
_cell.length_a   1.000
_cell.length_b   1.000
_cell.length_c   1.000
_cell.angle_alpha   90.00
_cell.angle_beta   90.00
_cell.angle_gamma   90.00
#
_symmetry.space_group_name_H-M   'P 1'
#
loop_
_entity.id
_entity.type
_entity.pdbx_description
1 polymer ?
#
loop_
_entity_poly.entity_id
_entity_poly.type
_entity_poly.pdbx_seq_one_letter_code
_entity_poly.pdbx_strand_id
1 'polypeptide(L)'
;MADDALTRLVTALSGVAKEIRRIETDALATLHGRGDDAFYRKRMREKAEVLQYLPKTMGSFVEQLPLEEREEINYRLDKFSMSASTALKLDSIFYMSALLYPEDYREGEPNDLERFISELERSRE
;
A
#
# COMPACT_ATOMS: atom_id res chain seq x y z
N MET A 1 19.75 11.83 -13.27
CA MET A 1 19.59 11.98 -11.81
C MET A 1 18.15 11.76 -11.36
N ALA A 2 17.13 12.23 -12.09
CA ALA A 2 15.72 11.92 -11.79
C ALA A 2 15.35 10.43 -11.93
N ASP A 3 15.86 9.74 -12.95
CA ASP A 3 15.59 8.31 -13.18
C ASP A 3 16.12 7.39 -12.06
N ASP A 4 17.21 7.78 -11.40
CA ASP A 4 17.73 7.08 -10.20
C ASP A 4 16.82 7.31 -8.97
N ALA A 5 16.27 8.52 -8.81
CA ALA A 5 15.34 8.82 -7.73
C ALA A 5 14.01 8.05 -7.88
N LEU A 6 13.46 7.99 -9.10
CA LEU A 6 12.25 7.22 -9.39
C LEU A 6 12.49 5.72 -9.19
N THR A 7 13.64 5.19 -9.62
CA THR A 7 14.04 3.79 -9.38
C THR A 7 14.06 3.45 -7.88
N ARG A 8 14.61 4.35 -7.06
CA ARG A 8 14.66 4.16 -5.60
C ARG A 8 13.26 4.20 -4.98
N LEU A 9 12.40 5.12 -5.42
CA LEU A 9 11.00 5.17 -5.00
C LEU A 9 10.26 3.87 -5.34
N VAL A 10 10.34 3.42 -6.59
CA VAL A 10 9.72 2.16 -7.06
C VAL A 10 10.22 0.97 -6.24
N THR A 11 11.53 0.91 -5.97
CA THR A 11 12.12 -0.14 -5.13
C THR A 11 11.56 -0.10 -3.70
N ALA A 12 11.45 1.09 -3.10
CA ALA A 12 10.92 1.27 -1.76
C ALA A 12 9.42 0.88 -1.68
N LEU A 13 8.61 1.35 -2.62
CA LEU A 13 7.19 0.98 -2.74
C LEU A 13 6.99 -0.51 -2.96
N SER A 14 7.85 -1.15 -3.78
CA SER A 14 7.84 -2.60 -3.99
C SER A 14 8.15 -3.37 -2.71
N GLY A 15 9.01 -2.83 -1.84
CA GLY A 15 9.24 -3.37 -0.50
C GLY A 15 7.98 -3.34 0.36
N VAL A 16 7.27 -2.21 0.37
CA VAL A 16 5.99 -2.04 1.08
C VAL A 16 4.93 -3.00 0.53
N ALA A 17 4.79 -3.12 -0.79
CA ALA A 17 3.82 -4.02 -1.40
C ALA A 17 4.06 -5.49 -0.99
N LYS A 18 5.33 -5.93 -0.97
CA LYS A 18 5.71 -7.27 -0.48
C LYS A 18 5.39 -7.46 1.01
N GLU A 19 5.63 -6.45 1.83
CA GLU A 19 5.29 -6.48 3.25
C GLU A 19 3.77 -6.64 3.45
N ILE A 20 2.97 -5.87 2.73
CA ILE A 20 1.50 -5.96 2.77
C ILE A 20 1.02 -7.35 2.36
N ARG A 21 1.52 -7.90 1.25
CA ARG A 21 1.17 -9.26 0.80
C ARG A 21 1.52 -10.32 1.84
N ARG A 22 2.65 -10.16 2.53
CA ARG A 22 3.05 -11.05 3.63
C ARG A 22 2.08 -10.94 4.81
N ILE A 23 1.73 -9.72 5.23
CA ILE A 23 0.75 -9.48 6.31
C ILE A 23 -0.59 -10.16 5.98
N GLU A 24 -1.08 -10.01 4.76
CA GLU A 24 -2.34 -10.59 4.29
C GLU A 24 -2.29 -12.13 4.27
N THR A 25 -1.20 -12.68 3.74
CA THR A 25 -1.00 -14.14 3.67
C THR A 25 -0.95 -14.75 5.07
N ASP A 26 -0.18 -14.15 5.99
CA ASP A 26 -0.07 -14.58 7.38
C ASP A 26 -1.45 -14.52 8.09
N ALA A 27 -2.22 -13.46 7.82
CA ALA A 27 -3.55 -13.26 8.39
C ALA A 27 -4.54 -14.34 7.92
N LEU A 28 -4.60 -14.59 6.60
CA LEU A 28 -5.51 -15.56 6.00
C LEU A 28 -5.16 -17.01 6.39
N ALA A 29 -3.87 -17.36 6.41
CA ALA A 29 -3.43 -18.69 6.81
C ALA A 29 -3.84 -19.02 8.26
N THR A 30 -3.77 -18.04 9.15
CA THR A 30 -4.13 -18.21 10.56
C THR A 30 -5.65 -18.30 10.75
N LEU A 31 -6.40 -17.50 10.00
CA LEU A 31 -7.87 -17.54 10.02
C LEU A 31 -8.41 -18.91 9.60
N HIS A 32 -7.91 -19.46 8.48
CA HIS A 32 -8.36 -20.77 7.97
C HIS A 32 -7.84 -21.96 8.79
N GLY A 33 -6.65 -21.85 9.39
CA GLY A 33 -6.03 -22.96 10.11
C GLY A 33 -6.44 -23.10 11.58
N ARG A 34 -6.73 -21.97 12.26
CA ARG A 34 -6.92 -21.94 13.73
C ARG A 34 -8.14 -21.16 14.20
N GLY A 35 -8.84 -20.44 13.31
CA GLY A 35 -9.96 -19.57 13.70
C GLY A 35 -9.56 -18.41 14.61
N ASP A 36 -8.32 -17.92 14.48
CA ASP A 36 -7.78 -16.85 15.32
C ASP A 36 -8.13 -15.47 14.75
N ASP A 37 -9.38 -15.06 15.02
CA ASP A 37 -9.90 -13.74 14.62
C ASP A 37 -9.10 -12.58 15.22
N ALA A 38 -8.50 -12.76 16.41
CA ALA A 38 -7.72 -11.72 17.06
C ALA A 38 -6.41 -11.46 16.32
N PHE A 39 -5.73 -12.53 15.86
CA PHE A 39 -4.55 -12.39 15.03
C PHE A 39 -4.87 -11.78 13.67
N TYR A 40 -5.95 -12.23 13.02
CA TYR A 40 -6.41 -11.64 11.75
C TYR A 40 -6.68 -10.14 11.91
N ARG A 41 -7.43 -9.75 12.95
CA ARG A 41 -7.72 -8.36 13.30
C ARG A 41 -6.45 -7.53 13.45
N LYS A 42 -5.47 -8.05 14.20
CA LYS A 42 -4.18 -7.38 14.42
C LYS A 42 -3.44 -7.14 13.11
N ARG A 43 -3.42 -8.12 12.20
CA ARG A 43 -2.75 -8.01 10.90
C ARG A 43 -3.43 -7.03 9.95
N MET A 44 -4.76 -7.02 9.89
CA MET A 44 -5.49 -6.03 9.09
C MET A 44 -5.23 -4.61 9.60
N ARG A 45 -5.12 -4.44 10.92
CA ARG A 45 -4.72 -3.16 11.51
C ARG A 45 -3.29 -2.76 11.12
N GLU A 46 -2.33 -3.68 11.20
CA GLU A 46 -0.93 -3.45 10.82
C GLU A 46 -0.82 -3.02 9.34
N LYS A 47 -1.53 -3.69 8.43
CA LYS A 47 -1.64 -3.28 7.02
C LYS A 47 -2.12 -1.84 6.88
N ALA A 48 -3.20 -1.48 7.60
CA ALA A 48 -3.75 -0.13 7.54
C ALA A 48 -2.78 0.91 8.13
N GLU A 49 -2.04 0.58 9.19
CA GLU A 49 -1.01 1.45 9.76
C GLU A 49 0.14 1.68 8.76
N VAL A 50 0.62 0.64 8.07
CA VAL A 50 1.62 0.76 6.99
C VAL A 50 1.14 1.73 5.90
N LEU A 51 -0.10 1.58 5.43
CA LEU A 51 -0.68 2.45 4.40
C LEU A 51 -0.92 3.88 4.90
N GLN A 52 -1.33 4.06 6.15
CA GLN A 52 -1.49 5.37 6.78
C GLN A 52 -0.18 6.16 6.77
N TYR A 53 0.95 5.52 7.08
CA TYR A 53 2.24 6.22 7.13
C TYR A 53 2.98 6.24 5.79
N LEU A 54 2.41 5.66 4.73
CA LEU A 54 3.07 5.53 3.43
C LEU A 54 3.60 6.86 2.85
N PRO A 55 2.84 7.99 2.83
CA PRO A 55 3.35 9.26 2.31
C PRO A 55 4.58 9.75 3.09
N LYS A 56 4.54 9.62 4.41
CA LYS A 56 5.64 10.01 5.29
C LYS A 56 6.88 9.16 5.04
N THR A 57 6.71 7.85 4.87
CA THR A 57 7.81 6.91 4.63
C THR A 57 8.45 7.14 3.26
N MET A 58 7.65 7.49 2.25
CA MET A 58 8.14 7.72 0.88
C MET A 58 8.62 9.16 0.62
N GLY A 59 8.28 10.12 1.50
CA GLY A 59 8.50 11.54 1.28
C GLY A 59 9.93 11.91 0.86
N SER A 60 10.95 11.31 1.51
CA SER A 60 12.35 11.58 1.17
C SER A 60 12.75 11.11 -0.24
N PHE A 61 12.09 10.09 -0.79
CA PHE A 61 12.29 9.66 -2.18
C PHE A 61 11.56 10.60 -3.14
N VAL A 62 10.32 10.98 -2.81
CA VAL A 62 9.50 11.88 -3.64
C VAL A 62 10.14 13.27 -3.73
N GLU A 63 10.72 13.78 -2.65
CA GLU A 63 11.45 15.06 -2.62
C GLU A 63 12.65 15.13 -3.58
N GLN A 64 13.11 14.01 -4.14
CA GLN A 64 14.20 13.96 -5.11
C GLN A 64 13.72 13.97 -6.57
N LEU A 65 12.41 13.85 -6.82
CA LEU A 65 11.83 13.85 -8.17
C LEU A 65 11.65 15.27 -8.73
N PRO A 66 11.38 15.44 -10.03
CA PRO A 66 10.92 16.72 -10.60
C PRO A 66 9.58 17.18 -9.98
N LEU A 67 9.34 18.49 -9.90
CA LEU A 67 8.16 19.05 -9.23
C LEU A 67 6.83 18.50 -9.80
N GLU A 68 6.76 18.36 -11.12
CA GLU A 68 5.57 17.85 -11.82
C GLU A 68 5.22 16.41 -11.39
N GLU A 69 6.22 15.54 -11.26
CA GLU A 69 6.02 14.16 -10.80
C GLU A 69 5.68 14.08 -9.30
N ARG A 70 6.23 15.00 -8.48
CA ARG A 70 5.98 15.01 -7.03
C ARG A 70 4.51 15.17 -6.70
N GLU A 71 3.82 16.08 -7.38
CA GLU A 71 2.43 16.41 -7.05
C GLU A 71 1.51 15.20 -7.29
N GLU A 72 1.66 14.55 -8.45
CA GLU A 72 0.87 13.36 -8.79
C GLU A 72 1.15 12.19 -7.85
N ILE A 73 2.44 11.92 -7.57
CA ILE A 73 2.86 10.83 -6.70
C ILE A 73 2.39 11.07 -5.26
N ASN A 74 2.59 12.27 -4.71
CA ASN A 74 2.12 12.60 -3.37
C ASN A 74 0.60 12.47 -3.26
N TYR A 75 -0.14 12.94 -4.26
CA TYR A 75 -1.60 12.78 -4.29
C TYR A 75 -2.01 11.30 -4.22
N ARG A 76 -1.36 10.41 -5.00
CA ARG A 76 -1.64 8.97 -4.94
C ARG A 76 -1.29 8.36 -3.59
N LEU A 77 -0.14 8.72 -3.00
CA LEU A 77 0.27 8.24 -1.67
C LEU A 77 -0.72 8.69 -0.58
N ASP A 78 -1.15 9.96 -0.62
CA ASP A 78 -2.11 10.51 0.33
C ASP A 78 -3.47 9.81 0.23
N LYS A 79 -3.91 9.44 -0.98
CA LYS A 79 -5.15 8.66 -1.15
C LYS A 79 -5.09 7.31 -0.44
N PHE A 80 -3.96 6.60 -0.49
CA PHE A 80 -3.78 5.37 0.28
C PHE A 80 -3.84 5.63 1.79
N SER A 81 -3.16 6.67 2.26
CA SER A 81 -3.13 7.04 3.67
C SER A 81 -4.49 7.47 4.21
N MET A 82 -5.25 8.25 3.44
CA MET A 82 -6.59 8.70 3.81
C MET A 82 -7.57 7.54 3.96
N SER A 83 -7.56 6.60 3.01
CA SER A 83 -8.41 5.40 3.07
C SER A 83 -8.05 4.55 4.28
N ALA A 84 -6.76 4.34 4.53
CA ALA A 84 -6.29 3.55 5.66
C ALA A 84 -6.59 4.23 7.01
N SER A 85 -6.41 5.55 7.10
CA SER A 85 -6.76 6.35 8.27
C SER A 85 -8.25 6.28 8.58
N THR A 86 -9.10 6.29 7.55
CA THR A 86 -10.55 6.13 7.69
C THR A 86 -10.89 4.75 8.25
N ALA A 87 -10.29 3.68 7.69
CA ALA A 87 -10.49 2.32 8.18
C ALA A 87 -10.06 2.15 9.65
N LEU A 88 -8.91 2.72 10.03
CA LEU A 88 -8.41 2.75 11.42
C LEU A 88 -9.33 3.52 12.36
N LYS A 89 -9.83 4.68 11.94
CA LYS A 89 -10.75 5.51 12.73
C LYS A 89 -12.08 4.81 12.98
N LEU A 90 -12.58 4.09 11.98
CA LEU A 90 -13.81 3.30 12.10
C LEU A 90 -13.61 1.98 12.84
N ASP A 91 -12.35 1.60 13.12
CA ASP A 91 -11.97 0.30 13.68
C ASP A 91 -12.62 -0.87 12.93
N SER A 92 -12.78 -0.70 11.61
CA SER A 92 -13.54 -1.60 10.76
C SER A 92 -12.62 -2.57 10.02
N ILE A 93 -12.64 -3.82 10.45
CA ILE A 93 -11.80 -4.88 9.87
C ILE A 93 -12.16 -5.16 8.43
N PHE A 94 -13.45 -5.10 8.08
CA PHE A 94 -13.90 -5.21 6.70
C PHE A 94 -13.28 -4.13 5.81
N TYR A 95 -13.24 -2.89 6.29
CA TYR A 95 -12.62 -1.79 5.53
C TYR A 95 -11.11 -1.98 5.44
N MET A 96 -10.45 -2.39 6.53
CA MET A 96 -9.00 -2.65 6.54
C MET A 96 -8.62 -3.79 5.58
N SER A 97 -9.40 -4.85 5.52
CA SER A 97 -9.16 -5.96 4.59
C SER A 97 -9.34 -5.53 3.14
N ALA A 98 -10.31 -4.66 2.85
CA ALA A 98 -10.59 -4.14 1.51
C ALA A 98 -9.63 -3.04 1.04
N LEU A 99 -8.73 -2.52 1.88
CA LEU A 99 -7.73 -1.54 1.45
C LEU A 99 -6.91 -2.10 0.28
N LEU A 100 -6.72 -1.29 -0.77
CA LEU A 100 -6.05 -1.63 -2.04
C LEU A 100 -6.86 -2.53 -3.00
N TYR A 101 -8.08 -2.91 -2.65
CA TYR A 101 -8.91 -3.81 -3.44
C TYR A 101 -10.22 -3.10 -3.80
N PRO A 102 -10.31 -2.50 -4.99
CA PRO A 102 -11.56 -1.90 -5.47
C PRO A 102 -12.62 -2.97 -5.72
N GLU A 103 -13.88 -2.56 -5.90
CA GLU A 103 -15.03 -3.47 -6.02
C GLU A 103 -14.93 -4.43 -7.21
N ASP A 104 -14.20 -4.05 -8.27
CA ASP A 104 -13.96 -4.84 -9.47
C ASP A 104 -12.74 -5.77 -9.37
N TYR A 105 -12.03 -5.77 -8.22
CA TYR A 105 -10.86 -6.62 -8.00
C TYR A 105 -11.17 -8.11 -8.16
N ARG A 106 -10.26 -8.83 -8.81
CA ARG A 106 -10.29 -10.30 -8.90
C ARG A 106 -9.06 -10.92 -8.28
N GLU A 107 -9.25 -12.06 -7.62
CA GLU A 107 -8.15 -12.81 -7.04
C GLU A 107 -7.09 -13.15 -8.10
N GLY A 108 -5.82 -12.91 -7.76
CA GLY A 108 -4.69 -13.06 -8.67
C GLY A 108 -4.33 -11.79 -9.44
N GLU A 109 -5.17 -10.76 -9.43
CA GLU A 109 -4.81 -9.45 -9.99
C GLU A 109 -3.89 -8.65 -9.04
N PRO A 110 -3.12 -7.69 -9.59
CA PRO A 110 -2.37 -6.74 -8.79
C PRO A 110 -3.33 -5.84 -8.01
N ASN A 111 -3.00 -5.56 -6.75
CA ASN A 111 -3.72 -4.60 -5.92
C ASN A 111 -3.41 -3.15 -6.35
N ASP A 112 -4.13 -2.17 -5.83
CA ASP A 112 -3.97 -0.77 -6.26
C ASP A 112 -2.57 -0.20 -6.04
N LEU A 113 -1.85 -0.66 -5.01
CA LEU A 113 -0.47 -0.24 -4.77
C LEU A 113 0.48 -0.86 -5.82
N GLU A 114 0.30 -2.14 -6.14
CA GLU A 114 1.05 -2.82 -7.19
C GLU A 114 0.77 -2.23 -8.58
N ARG A 115 -0.49 -1.88 -8.86
CA ARG A 115 -0.87 -1.15 -10.09
C ARG A 115 -0.17 0.20 -10.17
N PHE A 116 -0.16 0.96 -9.06
CA PHE A 116 0.54 2.24 -8.98
C PHE A 116 2.05 2.08 -9.21
N ILE A 117 2.69 1.05 -8.64
CA ILE A 117 4.11 0.76 -8.88
C ILE A 117 4.36 0.48 -10.37
N SER A 118 3.53 -0.33 -11.01
CA SER A 118 3.65 -0.62 -12.44
C SER A 118 3.40 0.62 -13.33
N GLU A 119 2.54 1.55 -12.93
CA GLU A 119 2.36 2.83 -13.62
C GLU A 119 3.67 3.66 -13.56
N LEU A 120 4.32 3.73 -12.40
CA LEU A 120 5.61 4.42 -12.22
C LEU A 120 6.76 3.74 -12.96
N GLU A 121 6.74 2.42 -13.10
CA GLU A 121 7.75 1.70 -13.89
C GLU A 121 7.62 2.01 -15.38
N ARG A 122 6.38 2.13 -15.89
CA ARG A 122 6.11 2.45 -17.30
C ARG A 122 6.37 3.91 -17.64
N SER A 123 6.22 4.83 -16.70
CA SER A 123 6.54 6.25 -16.93
C SER A 123 8.04 6.51 -17.15
N ARG A 124 8.89 5.49 -17.00
CA ARG A 124 10.33 5.52 -17.29
C ARG A 124 10.68 5.18 -18.73
N GLU A 125 9.77 4.53 -19.46
CA GLU A 125 9.96 4.11 -20.87
C GLU A 125 9.77 5.28 -21.85
#